data_AF-A0A165RR73-F1
#
_entry.id   AF-A0A165RR73-F1
#
_cell.length_a   1.000
_cell.length_b   1.000
_cell.length_c   1.000
_cell.angle_alpha   90.00
_cell.angle_beta   90.00
_cell.angle_gamma   90.00
#
_symmetry.space_group_name_H-M   'P 1'
#
loop_
_entity.id
_entity.type
_entity.pdbx_description
1 polymer ?
#
loop_
_entity_poly.entity_id
_entity_poly.type
_entity_poly.pdbx_seq_one_letter_code
_entity_poly.pdbx_strand_id
1 'polypeptide(L)' 'MKLGWIGTGVMGAAIVRNLMTAGYDVTVYNRTKSKADALVAAGATWLIHRLPWQKRVT' A
#
# COMPACT_ATOMS: atom_id res chain seq x y z
N MET A 1 9.43 -3.18 -11.00
CA MET A 1 8.81 -1.83 -10.98
C MET A 1 7.99 -1.70 -9.70
N LYS A 2 8.02 -0.54 -9.03
CA LYS A 2 7.33 -0.32 -7.74
C LYS A 2 6.05 0.49 -7.95
N LEU A 3 4.95 0.02 -7.38
CA LEU A 3 3.62 0.63 -7.53
C LEU A 3 3.09 1.10 -6.17
N GLY A 4 2.56 2.32 -6.13
CA GLY A 4 1.86 2.85 -4.96
C GLY A 4 0.36 2.80 -5.16
N TRP A 5 -0.39 2.29 -4.18
CA TRP A 5 -1.84 2.17 -4.22
C TRP A 5 -2.48 2.78 -2.98
N ILE A 6 -3.41 3.70 -3.17
CA ILE A 6 -4.13 4.37 -2.08
C ILE A 6 -5.59 3.92 -2.10
N GLY A 7 -6.03 3.32 -0.99
CA GLY A 7 -7.40 2.83 -0.81
C GLY A 7 -7.54 1.33 -1.07
N THR A 8 -7.73 0.57 0.00
CA THR A 8 -7.80 -0.90 -0.01
C THR A 8 -9.23 -1.41 0.18
N GLY A 9 -10.18 -0.79 -0.53
CA GLY A 9 -11.57 -1.29 -0.59
C GLY A 9 -11.69 -2.62 -1.32
N VAL A 10 -12.91 -3.18 -1.42
CA VAL A 10 -13.15 -4.51 -2.04
C VAL A 10 -12.55 -4.62 -3.45
N MET A 11 -12.81 -3.63 -4.31
CA MET A 11 -12.25 -3.59 -5.66
C MET A 11 -10.73 -3.37 -5.65
N GLY A 12 -10.25 -2.38 -4.90
CA GLY A 12 -8.82 -2.05 -4.83
C GLY A 12 -7.96 -3.22 -4.33
N ALA A 13 -8.47 -3.99 -3.39
CA ALA A 13 -7.79 -5.17 -2.89
C ALA A 13 -7.64 -6.28 -3.94
N ALA A 14 -8.64 -6.51 -4.78
CA ALA A 14 -8.54 -7.47 -5.88
C ALA A 14 -7.49 -7.04 -6.92
N ILE A 15 -7.45 -5.76 -7.26
CA ILE A 15 -6.47 -5.20 -8.20
C ILE A 15 -5.05 -5.34 -7.65
N VAL A 16 -4.82 -4.94 -6.39
CA VAL A 16 -3.51 -5.06 -5.74
C VAL A 16 -3.03 -6.51 -5.72
N ARG A 17 -3.93 -7.47 -5.43
CA ARG A 17 -3.59 -8.90 -5.49
C ARG A 17 -3.13 -9.34 -6.87
N ASN A 18 -3.86 -8.96 -7.92
CA ASN A 18 -3.47 -9.29 -9.29
C ASN A 18 -2.12 -8.69 -9.69
N LEU A 19 -1.86 -7.43 -9.26
CA LEU A 19 -0.57 -6.78 -9.49
C LEU A 19 0.57 -7.51 -8.76
N MET A 20 0.35 -7.95 -7.52
CA MET A 20 1.35 -8.74 -6.79
C MET A 20 1.59 -10.11 -7.45
N THR A 21 0.52 -10.80 -7.89
CA THR A 21 0.63 -12.07 -8.62
C THR A 21 1.39 -11.92 -9.94
N ALA A 22 1.27 -10.76 -10.60
CA ALA A 22 2.03 -10.43 -11.80
C ALA A 22 3.52 -10.07 -11.51
N GLY A 23 3.96 -10.14 -10.25
CA GLY A 23 5.36 -9.90 -9.86
C GLY A 23 5.71 -8.44 -9.58
N TYR A 24 4.71 -7.56 -9.43
CA TYR A 24 4.95 -6.17 -9.05
C TYR A 24 5.09 -6.02 -7.55
N ASP A 25 6.03 -5.17 -7.14
CA ASP A 25 6.19 -4.73 -5.74
C ASP A 25 5.19 -3.61 -5.47
N VAL A 26 4.13 -3.91 -4.71
CA VAL A 26 3.02 -2.99 -4.46
C VAL A 26 3.06 -2.49 -3.01
N THR A 27 3.11 -1.17 -2.87
CA THR A 27 2.98 -0.47 -1.60
C THR A 27 1.55 0.05 -1.46
N VAL A 28 0.88 -0.28 -0.36
CA VAL A 28 -0.50 0.12 -0.08
C VAL A 28 -0.59 1.12 1.05
N TYR A 29 -1.50 2.08 0.91
CA TYR A 29 -1.88 3.01 1.97
C TYR A 29 -3.41 3.07 2.09
N ASN A 30 -3.91 3.18 3.31
CA ASN A 30 -5.32 3.42 3.58
C ASN A 30 -5.47 4.30 4.83
N ARG A 31 -6.56 5.05 4.95
CA ARG A 31 -6.80 5.85 6.17
C ARG A 31 -6.90 4.97 7.41
N THR A 32 -7.51 3.80 7.28
CA THR A 32 -7.63 2.81 8.36
C THR A 32 -6.72 1.63 8.05
N LYS A 33 -5.69 1.42 8.88
CA LYS A 33 -4.68 0.36 8.70
C LYS A 33 -5.30 -1.03 8.61
N SER A 34 -6.29 -1.34 9.45
CA SER A 34 -6.92 -2.67 9.50
C SER A 34 -7.51 -3.15 8.17
N LYS A 35 -7.91 -2.21 7.29
CA LYS A 35 -8.43 -2.55 5.96
C LYS A 35 -7.34 -2.93 4.95
N ALA A 36 -6.07 -2.70 5.27
CA ALA A 36 -4.93 -3.08 4.44
C ALA A 36 -4.24 -4.35 4.95
N ASP A 37 -4.52 -4.79 6.18
CA ASP A 37 -3.86 -5.95 6.80
C ASP A 37 -3.95 -7.22 5.94
N ALA A 38 -5.10 -7.46 5.30
CA ALA A 38 -5.27 -8.61 4.40
C ALA A 38 -4.38 -8.55 3.14
N LEU A 39 -4.04 -7.34 2.67
CA LEU A 39 -3.10 -7.17 1.54
C LEU A 39 -1.66 -7.25 2.02
N VAL A 40 -1.37 -6.72 3.20
CA VAL A 40 -0.04 -6.80 3.81
C VAL A 40 0.33 -8.26 4.12
N ALA A 41 -0.61 -9.04 4.66
CA ALA A 41 -0.44 -10.47 4.87
C ALA A 41 -0.23 -11.24 3.56
N ALA A 42 -0.76 -10.73 2.44
CA ALA A 42 -0.55 -11.29 1.11
C ALA A 42 0.76 -10.84 0.44
N GLY A 43 1.57 -10.00 1.10
CA GLY A 43 2.87 -9.55 0.60
C GLY A 43 2.95 -8.08 0.19
N ALA A 44 1.87 -7.30 0.32
CA ALA A 44 1.91 -5.86 0.04
C ALA A 44 2.72 -5.12 1.12
N THR A 45 3.47 -4.09 0.71
CA THR A 45 4.17 -3.24 1.66
C THR A 45 3.22 -2.17 2.22
N TRP A 46 3.04 -2.12 3.54
CA TRP A 46 2.27 -1.02 4.14
C TRP A 46 3.09 0.27 4.19
N LEU A 47 2.55 1.35 3.62
CA LEU A 47 3.12 2.68 3.80
C LEU A 47 2.71 3.24 5.16
N ILE A 48 3.61 3.19 6.14
CA ILE A 48 3.52 4.11 7.28
C ILE A 48 3.78 5.53 6.78
N HIS A 49 3.01 6.51 7.24
CA HIS A 49 3.35 7.92 7.06
C HIS A 49 4.75 8.14 7.64
N ARG A 50 5.77 8.02 6.80
CA ARG A 50 7.14 8.41 7.08
C ARG A 50 7.53 9.33 5.95
N LEU A 51 6.93 10.53 5.96
CA LEU A 51 7.46 11.62 5.15
C LEU A 51 8.61 12.26 5.96
N PRO A 52 9.87 12.18 5.50
CA PRO A 52 10.92 13.08 5.94
C PRO A 52 10.67 14.53 5.48
N TRP A 53 9.59 14.80 4.73
CA TRP A 53 9.24 16.14 4.21
C TRP A 53 8.80 17.13 5.32
N GLN A 54 8.34 16.64 6.47
CA GLN A 54 8.14 17.48 7.67
C GLN A 54 9.45 17.97 8.30
N LYS A 55 10.62 17.44 7.89
CA LYS A 55 11.94 17.85 8.42
C LYS A 55 12.69 18.83 7.50
N ARG A 56 12.06 19.38 6.47
CA ARG A 56 12.67 20.34 5.53
C ARG A 56 12.03 21.74 5.59
N VAL A 57 11.43 22.08 6.73
CA VAL A 57 10.92 23.43 7.03
C VAL A 57 11.41 23.84 8.41
N THR A 58 12.74 23.92 8.56
CA THR A 58 13.45 24.63 9.62
C THR A 58 14.80 25.04 9.06
#